data_AF-A0A444U7B3-F1
#
_entry.id   AF-A0A444U7B3-F1
#
_cell.length_a   1.000
_cell.length_b   1.000
_cell.length_c   1.000
_cell.angle_alpha   90.00
_cell.angle_beta   90.00
_cell.angle_gamma   90.00
#
_symmetry.space_group_name_H-M   'P 1'
#
loop_
_entity.id
_entity.type
_entity.pdbx_description
1 polymer ?
#
loop_
_entity_poly.entity_id
_entity_poly.type
_entity_poly.pdbx_seq_one_letter_code
_entity_poly.pdbx_strand_id
1 'polypeptide(L)' 'MDSGSPPLKSNVTVTVIVLDQNDNSPVIVSPWRSHGSVAEDVIPRSADNGYLVTKVIAIDADSVQNSRITYYLLQIYADG' A
#
# COMPACT_ATOMS: atom_id res chain seq x y z
N MET A 1 30.27 -20.30 -35.72
CA MET A 1 31.53 -19.54 -35.66
C MET A 1 31.74 -18.93 -37.03
N ASP A 2 31.73 -17.61 -37.12
CA ASP A 2 32.14 -16.94 -38.34
C ASP A 2 33.67 -16.83 -38.34
N SER A 3 34.33 -17.55 -39.23
CA SER A 3 35.81 -17.55 -39.34
C SER A 3 36.33 -16.30 -40.08
N GLY A 4 35.61 -15.17 -40.00
CA GLY A 4 35.90 -13.92 -40.72
C GLY A 4 36.76 -12.96 -39.91
N SER A 5 37.65 -12.22 -40.58
CA SER A 5 38.43 -11.12 -40.01
C SER A 5 38.20 -9.85 -40.84
N PRO A 6 37.43 -8.86 -40.34
CA PRO A 6 36.82 -8.78 -39.02
C PRO A 6 35.55 -9.66 -38.89
N PRO A 7 35.19 -10.11 -37.68
CA PRO A 7 33.98 -10.91 -37.44
C PRO A 7 32.70 -10.09 -37.70
N LEU A 8 31.68 -10.75 -38.22
CA LEU A 8 30.33 -10.24 -38.38
C LEU A 8 29.69 -10.09 -36.99
N LYS A 9 29.17 -8.89 -36.69
CA LYS A 9 28.39 -8.63 -35.48
C LYS A 9 26.91 -8.87 -35.76
N SER A 10 26.21 -9.51 -34.83
CA SER A 10 24.74 -9.56 -34.82
C SER A 10 24.22 -9.14 -33.46
N ASN A 11 23.07 -8.47 -33.44
CA ASN A 11 22.37 -8.06 -32.22
C ASN A 11 21.09 -8.88 -32.09
N VAL A 12 20.75 -9.25 -30.86
CA VAL A 12 19.47 -9.86 -30.52
C VAL A 12 18.83 -9.08 -29.38
N THR A 13 17.54 -8.84 -29.46
CA THR A 13 16.77 -8.17 -28.40
C THR A 13 16.16 -9.22 -27.49
N VAL A 14 16.37 -9.07 -26.19
CA VAL A 14 15.68 -9.85 -25.15
C VAL A 14 14.74 -8.91 -24.43
N THR A 15 13.47 -9.29 -24.35
CA THR A 15 12.47 -8.56 -23.55
C THR A 15 12.31 -9.25 -22.21
N VAL A 16 12.53 -8.51 -21.12
CA VAL A 16 12.30 -8.98 -19.75
C VAL A 16 11.10 -8.22 -19.19
N ILE A 17 10.14 -8.96 -18.65
CA ILE A 17 8.95 -8.41 -18.00
C ILE A 17 9.03 -8.76 -16.52
N VAL A 18 9.00 -7.74 -15.66
CA VAL A 18 8.94 -7.92 -14.20
C VAL A 18 7.47 -7.87 -13.79
N LEU A 19 7.02 -8.89 -13.08
CA LEU A 19 5.66 -8.95 -12.53
C LEU A 19 5.67 -8.43 -11.10
N ASP A 20 4.66 -7.65 -10.77
CA ASP A 20 4.41 -7.15 -9.42
C ASP A 20 4.15 -8.32 -8.45
N GLN A 21 4.67 -8.23 -7.24
CA GLN A 21 4.37 -9.13 -6.13
C GLN A 21 3.77 -8.31 -5.00
N ASN A 22 2.87 -8.91 -4.22
CA ASN A 22 2.28 -8.25 -3.06
C ASN A 22 3.26 -8.33 -1.88
N ASP A 23 4.30 -7.50 -1.90
CA ASP A 23 5.37 -7.47 -0.92
C ASP A 23 5.40 -6.18 -0.10
N ASN A 24 4.47 -5.25 -0.34
CA ASN A 24 4.28 -4.06 0.47
C ASN A 24 2.99 -4.18 1.29
N SER A 25 3.04 -3.76 2.55
CA SER A 25 1.84 -3.68 3.39
C SER A 25 1.26 -2.26 3.38
N PRO A 26 -0.07 -2.09 3.44
CA PRO A 26 -0.67 -0.76 3.52
C PRO A 26 -0.18 0.04 4.74
N VAL A 27 0.16 1.31 4.52
CA VAL A 27 0.60 2.25 5.56
C VAL A 27 -0.47 3.30 5.80
N ILE A 28 -0.98 3.40 7.03
CA ILE A 28 -1.91 4.46 7.43
C ILE A 28 -1.13 5.79 7.52
N VAL A 29 -1.52 6.76 6.70
CA VAL A 29 -0.95 8.12 6.66
C VAL A 29 -1.85 9.15 7.33
N SER A 30 -3.13 8.82 7.55
CA SER A 30 -4.07 9.63 8.31
C SER A 30 -5.04 8.75 9.09
N PRO A 31 -5.36 9.08 10.35
CA PRO A 31 -4.67 10.11 11.16
C PRO A 31 -3.21 9.74 11.43
N TRP A 32 -2.30 10.72 11.37
CA TRP A 32 -0.87 10.48 11.63
C TRP A 32 -0.65 10.13 13.09
N ARG A 33 0.18 9.11 13.31
CA ARG A 33 0.52 8.57 14.61
C ARG A 33 1.96 8.11 14.68
N SER A 34 2.55 8.22 15.86
CA SER A 34 3.79 7.51 16.17
C SER A 34 3.55 6.01 16.16
N HIS A 35 4.56 5.25 15.76
CA HIS A 35 4.47 3.79 15.74
C HIS A 35 4.11 3.25 17.13
N GLY A 36 3.09 2.39 17.20
CA GLY A 36 2.61 1.78 18.45
C GLY A 36 1.70 2.66 19.32
N SER A 37 1.34 3.88 18.90
CA SER A 37 0.40 4.73 19.65
C SER A 37 -1.06 4.61 19.17
N VAL A 38 -1.99 5.18 19.94
CA VAL A 38 -3.44 5.28 19.63
C VAL A 38 -3.79 6.70 19.14
N ALA A 39 -4.76 6.84 18.22
CA ALA A 39 -5.24 8.13 17.70
C ALA A 39 -6.58 8.29 18.32
N GLU A 40 -6.72 9.46 18.87
CA GLU A 40 -7.88 9.86 19.59
C GLU A 40 -8.43 11.05 18.82
N ASP A 41 -9.70 10.94 18.47
CA ASP A 41 -10.48 12.07 17.95
C ASP A 41 -11.47 12.48 19.04
N VAL A 42 -11.56 13.79 19.28
CA VAL A 42 -12.50 14.35 20.25
C VAL A 42 -13.82 14.58 19.55
N ILE A 43 -14.87 13.88 20.00
CA ILE A 43 -16.22 14.01 19.45
C ILE A 43 -16.99 15.06 20.28
N PRO A 44 -17.53 16.12 19.66
CA PRO A 44 -18.37 17.09 20.36
C PRO A 44 -19.62 16.43 20.95
N ARG A 45 -20.05 16.87 22.14
CA ARG A 45 -21.29 16.36 22.77
C ARG A 45 -22.55 16.62 21.95
N SER A 46 -22.51 17.60 21.07
CA SER A 46 -23.60 17.97 20.15
C SER A 46 -23.55 17.22 18.82
N ALA A 47 -22.69 16.20 18.68
CA ALA A 47 -22.59 15.43 17.44
C ALA A 47 -23.86 14.60 17.22
N ASP A 48 -24.48 14.79 16.06
CA ASP A 48 -25.68 14.07 15.65
C ASP A 48 -25.33 12.73 14.95
N ASN A 49 -26.35 11.90 14.70
CA ASN A 49 -26.19 10.67 13.91
C ASN A 49 -25.64 11.00 12.51
N GLY A 50 -24.65 10.21 12.06
CA GLY A 50 -23.97 10.42 10.78
C GLY A 50 -22.78 11.38 10.86
N TYR A 51 -22.44 11.88 12.06
CA TYR A 51 -21.25 12.69 12.27
C TYR A 51 -19.98 11.94 11.82
N LEU A 52 -19.19 12.58 10.95
CA LEU A 52 -17.90 12.08 10.53
C LEU A 52 -16.90 12.23 11.67
N VAL A 53 -16.58 11.13 12.36
CA VAL A 53 -15.58 11.13 13.44
C VAL A 53 -14.18 11.35 12.86
N THR A 54 -13.79 10.53 11.89
CA THR A 54 -12.44 10.54 11.34
C THR A 54 -12.41 10.00 9.92
N LYS A 55 -11.29 10.27 9.22
CA LYS A 55 -11.00 9.70 7.91
C LYS A 55 -9.67 8.95 7.96
N VAL A 56 -9.76 7.63 7.81
CA VAL A 56 -8.59 6.77 7.66
C VAL A 56 -8.13 6.80 6.21
N ILE A 57 -6.84 7.04 6.01
CA ILE A 57 -6.17 7.00 4.70
C ILE A 57 -4.98 6.08 4.83
N ALA A 58 -4.96 5.00 4.06
CA ALA A 58 -3.81 4.14 3.90
C ALA A 58 -3.33 4.13 2.43
N ILE A 59 -2.02 3.92 2.26
CA ILE A 59 -1.33 3.87 0.97
C ILE A 59 -0.58 2.54 0.90
N ASP A 60 -0.66 1.89 -0.26
CA ASP A 60 0.08 0.68 -0.58
C ASP A 60 0.88 0.94 -1.87
N ALA A 61 2.15 0.55 -1.87
CA ALA A 61 3.09 0.81 -2.96
C ALA A 61 2.99 -0.21 -4.10
N ASP A 62 2.24 -1.29 -3.92
CA ASP A 62 2.08 -2.31 -4.95
C ASP A 62 1.22 -1.85 -6.12
N SER A 63 1.24 -2.61 -7.20
CA SER A 63 0.51 -2.26 -8.41
C SER A 63 -0.95 -2.71 -8.36
N VAL A 64 -1.85 -1.81 -8.74
CA VAL A 64 -3.25 -2.09 -9.13
C VAL A 64 -4.03 -2.92 -8.09
N GLN A 65 -4.07 -4.23 -8.28
CA GLN A 65 -4.89 -5.13 -7.47
C GLN A 65 -4.23 -5.44 -6.14
N ASN A 66 -2.89 -5.45 -6.09
CA ASN A 66 -2.13 -5.69 -4.86
C ASN A 66 -2.22 -4.49 -3.92
N SER A 67 -2.34 -3.26 -4.43
CA SER A 67 -2.57 -2.06 -3.61
C SER A 67 -4.04 -1.73 -3.31
N ARG A 68 -4.97 -2.66 -3.57
CA ARG A 68 -6.39 -2.42 -3.29
C ARG A 68 -6.70 -2.64 -1.81
N ILE A 69 -6.92 -1.54 -1.09
CA ILE A 69 -7.18 -1.55 0.36
C ILE A 69 -8.68 -1.63 0.68
N THR A 70 -9.02 -2.41 1.70
CA THR A 70 -10.35 -2.46 2.32
C THR A 70 -10.23 -2.21 3.82
N TYR A 71 -11.21 -1.53 4.41
CA TYR A 71 -11.23 -1.17 5.84
C TYR A 71 -12.37 -1.90 6.55
N TYR A 72 -12.12 -2.31 7.80
CA TYR A 72 -13.12 -2.86 8.69
C TYR A 72 -12.82 -2.40 10.13
N LEU A 73 -13.88 -2.24 10.93
CA LEU A 73 -13.74 -1.94 12.35
C LEU A 73 -13.80 -3.26 13.13
N LEU A 74 -12.80 -3.48 13.99
CA LEU A 74 -12.79 -4.59 14.93
C LEU A 74 -13.36 -4.12 16.27
N GLN A 75 -14.31 -4.87 16.81
CA GLN A 75 -14.76 -4.68 18.17
C GLN A 75 -13.79 -5.43 19.10
N ILE A 76 -12.99 -4.67 19.85
CA ILE A 76 -12.18 -5.19 20.94
C ILE A 76 -12.94 -5.00 22.25
N TYR A 77 -13.11 -6.07 23.01
CA TYR A 77 -13.57 -5.98 24.38
C TYR A 77 -12.33 -5.75 25.23
N ALA A 78 -12.27 -4.65 25.97
CA ALA A 78 -11.26 -4.51 27.00
C ALA A 78 -11.59 -5.55 28.08
N ASP A 79 -10.64 -6.42 28.40
CA ASP A 79 -10.76 -7.31 29.55
C ASP A 79 -10.98 -6.42 30.78
N GLY A 80 -12.07 -6.69 31.51
CA GLY A 80 -12.52 -5.89 32.67
C GLY A 80 -11.58 -5.97 33.87
#